data_AF-A0AB34FT43-F1
#
_entry.id   AF-A0AB34FT43-F1
#
_cell.length_a   1.000
_cell.length_b   1.000
_cell.length_c   1.000
_cell.angle_alpha   90.00
_cell.angle_beta   90.00
_cell.angle_gamma   90.00
#
_symmetry.space_group_name_H-M   'P 1'
#
loop_
_entity.id
_entity.type
_entity.pdbx_description
1 polymer ?
#
loop_
_entity_poly.entity_id
_entity_poly.type
_entity_poly.pdbx_seq_one_letter_code
_entity_poly.pdbx_strand_id
1 'polypeptide(L)'
;MSHRKYEAPRHGSLAYLPRKRAARHRGKVKSFPKDDAKKPVHLTAAMGYKAGMTTIVRDLDRPGAKANKKEVVEAVTVVDTPPMIVVGLVGYIETPRGLRSLTTVWAEHLSDEIKRRFYKNWYKSKKKAFTKYAKKHSENSGASITRELERIKKYCTVVRVLAHTQIRKTPLKQKKAHLMEIQVNGGSVADKVDFGKDLFEKPVSIDTIFEQDEMIDVIAVTKGHGFNGVTSRWGTKKLPRKTHKGLRKVACIGAWHPSHVQWTVARAGQMGYHHRTSVNHKVYRIGKGDADDNASTEIDVTKKTITPLGGFVRYGEINNDFVMVKGSIPGTKKRVMTLRKSMFTHTSRRALEKINLKWIDTSSEFGHGAFQTPAEKKQYQGTLKKDLASASAHRQSFAAIFGATPPSPRQQHQQHPQPRGLTTTTTRRASPGGRNMASDEDYMAFLDKANKDLDEGQAHAQRQQQQGGSKSQFKATDSGTEVPKAIRDVCQSEVYVSDADEPFEAVALKYSGDSLPDETEFAKLIHHWDPDAADIQIMDPTDWDRAGQYSKIVDAVREASRGNDVRVYRVTRDKTRVEYWVVSWEEGRIVGAKALGVES
;
A
#
# COMPACT_ATOMS: atom_id res chain seq x y z
N MET A 1 39.88 24.67 -18.13
CA MET A 1 39.20 23.59 -17.38
C MET A 1 39.85 22.27 -17.77
N SER A 2 40.18 21.40 -16.79
CA SER A 2 40.73 20.07 -17.11
C SER A 2 39.61 19.14 -17.56
N HIS A 3 39.86 18.36 -18.62
CA HIS A 3 38.95 17.31 -19.04
C HIS A 3 38.99 16.14 -18.05
N ARG A 4 37.93 15.32 -18.01
CA ARG A 4 37.89 14.15 -17.14
C ARG A 4 38.97 13.14 -17.58
N LYS A 5 39.91 12.82 -16.68
CA LYS A 5 41.07 11.94 -16.97
C LYS A 5 40.70 10.59 -17.61
N TYR A 6 39.63 9.94 -17.14
CA TYR A 6 39.13 8.69 -17.71
C TYR A 6 37.62 8.76 -17.88
N GLU A 7 37.16 8.57 -19.11
CA GLU A 7 35.74 8.57 -19.43
C GLU A 7 35.05 7.32 -18.89
N ALA A 8 33.83 7.49 -18.41
CA ALA A 8 32.97 6.39 -17.99
C ALA A 8 31.51 6.82 -18.16
N PRO A 9 30.58 5.88 -18.36
CA PRO A 9 29.17 6.20 -18.50
C PRO A 9 28.62 6.90 -17.26
N ARG A 10 27.55 7.66 -17.45
CA ARG A 10 26.84 8.32 -16.35
C ARG A 10 26.22 7.30 -15.40
N HIS A 11 26.26 7.61 -14.11
CA HIS A 11 25.53 6.84 -13.09
C HIS A 11 24.03 7.14 -13.16
N GLY A 12 23.28 6.23 -13.77
CA GLY A 12 21.82 6.25 -13.85
C GLY A 12 21.26 7.06 -15.01
N SER A 13 20.10 6.63 -15.51
CA SER A 13 19.38 7.31 -16.58
C SER A 13 18.61 8.53 -16.07
N LEU A 14 18.74 9.64 -16.80
CA LEU A 14 18.04 10.90 -16.54
C LEU A 14 16.54 10.84 -16.93
N ALA A 15 16.15 9.89 -17.79
CA ALA A 15 14.75 9.72 -18.22
C ALA A 15 13.78 9.35 -17.08
N TYR A 16 14.32 8.92 -15.93
CA TYR A 16 13.53 8.55 -14.75
C TYR A 16 13.61 9.59 -13.62
N LEU A 17 13.97 10.82 -13.95
CA LEU A 17 13.90 11.97 -13.04
C LEU A 17 12.55 12.70 -13.14
N PRO A 18 12.12 13.40 -12.07
CA PRO A 18 12.66 13.33 -10.72
C PRO A 18 12.38 11.97 -10.06
N ARG A 19 13.36 11.44 -9.31
CA ARG A 19 13.20 10.18 -8.56
C ARG A 19 12.45 10.41 -7.25
N LYS A 20 11.13 10.60 -7.36
CA LYS A 20 10.19 10.81 -6.25
C LYS A 20 9.16 9.69 -6.13
N ARG A 21 8.42 9.65 -5.01
CA ARG A 21 7.29 8.72 -4.82
C ARG A 21 6.22 8.97 -5.88
N ALA A 22 5.62 7.90 -6.40
CA ALA A 22 4.47 7.98 -7.27
C ALA A 22 3.26 8.49 -6.47
N ALA A 23 2.52 9.44 -7.04
CA ALA A 23 1.31 9.99 -6.43
C ALA A 23 0.13 9.01 -6.39
N ARG A 24 0.20 7.91 -7.15
CA ARG A 24 -0.85 6.89 -7.23
C ARG A 24 -0.26 5.52 -6.97
N HIS A 25 -1.01 4.67 -6.26
CA HIS A 25 -0.60 3.30 -5.93
C HIS A 25 -0.73 2.34 -7.12
N ARG A 26 -1.76 2.53 -7.96
CA ARG A 26 -1.97 1.74 -9.17
C ARG A 26 -1.11 2.27 -10.31
N GLY A 27 -0.62 1.36 -11.16
CA GLY A 27 -0.12 1.70 -12.48
C GLY A 27 -1.12 2.54 -13.28
N LYS A 28 -0.77 3.79 -13.59
CA LYS A 28 -1.54 4.60 -14.56
C LYS A 28 -1.06 4.24 -15.96
N VAL A 29 -1.99 3.83 -16.84
CA VAL A 29 -1.73 3.75 -18.28
C VAL A 29 -1.70 5.18 -18.82
N LYS A 30 -0.55 5.60 -19.34
CA LYS A 30 -0.40 6.94 -19.95
C LYS A 30 -0.69 6.93 -21.45
N SER A 31 -0.51 5.78 -22.09
CA SER A 31 -0.74 5.55 -23.51
C SER A 31 -1.28 4.14 -23.67
N PHE A 32 -2.32 3.99 -24.47
CA PHE A 32 -2.86 2.68 -24.87
C PHE A 32 -2.27 2.28 -26.22
N PRO A 33 -2.32 0.98 -26.60
CA PRO A 33 -1.91 0.54 -27.93
C PRO A 33 -2.60 1.35 -29.01
N LYS A 34 -1.92 1.53 -30.15
CA LYS A 34 -2.50 2.22 -31.30
C LYS A 34 -3.78 1.50 -31.73
N ASP A 35 -4.80 2.29 -32.03
CA ASP A 35 -6.08 1.78 -32.47
C ASP A 35 -6.04 1.42 -33.97
N ASP A 36 -6.74 0.35 -34.34
CA ASP A 36 -6.83 -0.17 -35.70
C ASP A 36 -8.26 -0.61 -35.97
N ALA A 37 -9.00 0.22 -36.70
CA ALA A 37 -10.42 0.03 -36.98
C ALA A 37 -10.74 -1.27 -37.75
N LYS A 38 -9.74 -1.88 -38.42
CA LYS A 38 -9.92 -3.13 -39.16
C LYS A 38 -10.01 -4.36 -38.26
N LYS A 39 -9.53 -4.26 -37.02
CA LYS A 39 -9.54 -5.36 -36.05
C LYS A 39 -10.88 -5.42 -35.31
N PRO A 40 -11.28 -6.60 -34.83
CA PRO A 40 -12.46 -6.71 -33.97
C PRO A 40 -12.28 -5.87 -32.71
N VAL A 41 -13.42 -5.40 -32.19
CA VAL A 41 -13.46 -4.58 -30.97
C VAL A 41 -12.96 -5.41 -29.78
N HIS A 42 -12.00 -4.87 -29.03
CA HIS A 42 -11.38 -5.56 -27.90
C HIS A 42 -10.90 -4.61 -26.80
N LEU A 43 -10.70 -5.17 -25.61
CA LEU A 43 -10.11 -4.47 -24.47
C LEU A 43 -8.58 -4.53 -24.52
N THR A 44 -7.94 -3.47 -24.04
CA THR A 44 -6.49 -3.28 -24.19
C THR A 44 -5.67 -3.50 -22.92
N ALA A 45 -6.33 -3.62 -21.77
CA ALA A 45 -5.67 -3.73 -20.47
C ALA A 45 -6.56 -4.41 -19.42
N ALA A 46 -5.93 -4.96 -18.39
CA ALA A 46 -6.58 -5.53 -17.22
C ALA A 46 -5.84 -5.17 -15.92
N MET A 47 -6.45 -5.49 -14.78
CA MET A 47 -5.83 -5.40 -13.46
C MET A 47 -5.67 -6.78 -12.83
N GLY A 48 -4.57 -6.95 -12.11
CA GLY A 48 -4.32 -8.11 -11.27
C GLY A 48 -3.49 -7.76 -10.06
N TYR A 49 -3.20 -8.74 -9.21
CA TYR A 49 -2.44 -8.59 -7.98
C TYR A 49 -1.23 -9.51 -8.01
N LYS A 50 -0.04 -8.95 -7.77
CA LYS A 50 1.19 -9.75 -7.73
C LYS A 50 1.14 -10.72 -6.54
N ALA A 51 1.03 -12.02 -6.79
CA ALA A 51 0.96 -13.03 -5.75
C ALA A 51 2.35 -13.44 -5.28
N GLY A 52 3.15 -13.98 -6.20
CA GLY A 52 4.49 -14.47 -5.92
C GLY A 52 5.26 -14.80 -7.18
N MET A 53 6.39 -15.47 -7.01
CA MET A 53 7.21 -15.99 -8.09
C MET A 53 7.43 -17.47 -7.83
N THR A 54 7.66 -18.21 -8.91
CA THR A 54 8.04 -19.63 -8.89
C THR A 54 8.98 -19.87 -10.07
N THR A 55 9.40 -21.11 -10.28
CA THR A 55 10.19 -21.52 -11.45
C THR A 55 9.41 -22.50 -12.33
N ILE A 56 9.74 -22.51 -13.61
CA ILE A 56 9.19 -23.43 -14.59
C ILE A 56 10.31 -24.09 -15.37
N VAL A 57 10.06 -25.31 -15.86
CA VAL A 57 10.85 -25.94 -16.91
C VAL A 57 10.04 -25.89 -18.20
N ARG A 58 10.71 -25.57 -19.30
CA ARG A 58 10.13 -25.60 -20.64
C ARG A 58 11.16 -26.02 -21.67
N ASP A 59 10.70 -26.52 -22.80
CA ASP A 59 11.55 -26.68 -23.97
C ASP A 59 11.75 -25.33 -24.65
N LEU A 60 13.02 -25.00 -24.95
CA LEU A 60 13.36 -23.84 -25.75
C LEU A 60 13.38 -24.22 -27.23
N ASP A 61 12.35 -23.82 -27.98
CA ASP A 61 12.35 -23.92 -29.44
C ASP A 61 12.70 -22.57 -30.06
N ARG A 62 14.00 -22.35 -30.24
CA ARG A 62 14.55 -21.16 -30.87
C ARG A 62 15.75 -21.53 -31.75
N PRO A 63 15.53 -21.77 -33.06
CA PRO A 63 16.60 -22.04 -34.00
C PRO A 63 17.70 -20.98 -33.95
N GLY A 64 18.95 -21.44 -33.78
CA GLY A 64 20.15 -20.60 -33.62
C GLY A 64 20.55 -20.29 -32.17
N ALA A 65 19.73 -20.62 -31.17
CA ALA A 65 20.15 -20.52 -29.76
C ALA A 65 20.96 -21.76 -29.32
N LYS A 66 21.98 -21.56 -28.48
CA LYS A 66 22.78 -22.68 -27.90
C LYS A 66 21.95 -23.69 -27.11
N ALA A 67 20.83 -23.24 -26.56
CA ALA A 67 19.88 -24.05 -25.81
C ALA A 67 18.67 -24.50 -26.64
N ASN A 68 18.71 -24.38 -27.97
CA ASN A 68 17.63 -24.87 -28.83
C ASN A 68 17.38 -26.36 -28.61
N LYS A 69 16.12 -26.76 -28.50
CA LYS A 69 15.67 -28.12 -28.17
C LYS A 69 16.23 -28.67 -26.85
N LYS A 70 16.56 -27.77 -25.91
CA LYS A 70 16.95 -28.13 -24.54
C LYS A 70 15.94 -27.59 -23.56
N GLU A 71 15.85 -28.28 -22.44
CA GLU A 71 15.09 -27.83 -21.29
C GLU A 71 15.79 -26.63 -20.64
N VAL A 72 15.01 -25.59 -20.36
CA VAL A 72 15.48 -24.41 -19.66
C VAL A 72 14.60 -24.15 -18.44
N VAL A 73 15.27 -23.84 -17.32
CA VAL A 73 14.60 -23.37 -16.12
C VAL A 73 14.51 -21.86 -16.18
N GLU A 74 13.31 -21.31 -15.98
CA GLU A 74 13.10 -19.87 -15.95
C GLU A 74 12.27 -19.45 -14.74
N ALA A 75 12.62 -18.30 -14.18
CA ALA A 75 11.80 -17.67 -13.14
C ALA A 75 10.56 -17.03 -13.75
N VAL A 76 9.42 -17.18 -13.08
CA VAL A 76 8.14 -16.60 -13.47
C VAL A 76 7.51 -15.83 -12.31
N THR A 77 6.67 -14.85 -12.63
CA THR A 77 5.80 -14.19 -11.66
C THR A 77 4.35 -14.61 -11.91
N VAL A 78 3.65 -14.97 -10.84
CA VAL A 78 2.21 -15.25 -10.85
C VAL A 78 1.44 -14.00 -10.43
N VAL A 79 0.47 -13.62 -11.25
CA VAL A 79 -0.45 -12.49 -11.01
C VAL A 79 -1.86 -13.04 -10.90
N ASP A 80 -2.47 -12.90 -9.72
CA ASP A 80 -3.86 -13.25 -9.45
C ASP A 80 -4.78 -12.21 -10.10
N THR A 81 -5.68 -12.65 -10.98
CA THR A 81 -6.51 -11.83 -11.85
C THR A 81 -7.99 -12.20 -11.67
N PRO A 82 -8.62 -11.81 -10.54
CA PRO A 82 -10.06 -11.97 -10.40
C PRO A 82 -10.79 -11.20 -11.53
N PRO A 83 -11.95 -11.70 -12.00
CA PRO A 83 -12.71 -11.02 -13.05
C PRO A 83 -12.99 -9.55 -12.72
N MET A 84 -12.86 -8.68 -13.71
CA MET A 84 -13.19 -7.27 -13.57
C MET A 84 -14.65 -7.04 -13.95
N ILE A 85 -15.36 -6.16 -13.23
CA ILE A 85 -16.71 -5.75 -13.63
C ILE A 85 -16.63 -4.43 -14.39
N VAL A 86 -17.23 -4.38 -15.57
CA VAL A 86 -17.41 -3.13 -16.32
C VAL A 86 -18.66 -2.41 -15.79
N VAL A 87 -18.51 -1.14 -15.47
CA VAL A 87 -19.51 -0.33 -14.74
C VAL A 87 -19.82 0.99 -15.42
N GLY A 88 -19.22 1.26 -16.57
CA GLY A 88 -19.45 2.51 -17.28
C GLY A 88 -18.59 2.67 -18.51
N LEU A 89 -18.79 3.77 -19.20
CA LEU A 89 -18.16 4.12 -20.47
C LEU A 89 -17.88 5.62 -20.50
N VAL A 90 -16.70 5.99 -20.96
CA VAL A 90 -16.23 7.38 -21.08
C VAL A 90 -15.93 7.64 -22.55
N GLY A 91 -16.57 8.67 -23.10
CA GLY A 91 -16.27 9.19 -24.43
C GLY A 91 -15.27 10.34 -24.35
N TYR A 92 -14.26 10.32 -25.23
CA TYR A 92 -13.29 11.39 -25.37
C TYR A 92 -13.40 12.05 -26.74
N ILE A 93 -13.47 13.38 -26.73
CA ILE A 93 -13.35 14.21 -27.92
C ILE A 93 -11.90 14.68 -28.08
N GLU A 94 -11.42 14.66 -29.32
CA GLU A 94 -10.15 15.26 -29.67
C GLU A 94 -10.33 16.76 -29.86
N THR A 95 -9.57 17.54 -29.10
CA THR A 95 -9.54 19.00 -29.22
C THR A 95 -8.13 19.43 -29.59
N PRO A 96 -7.91 20.66 -30.07
CA PRO A 96 -6.56 21.17 -30.35
C PRO A 96 -5.62 21.16 -29.12
N ARG A 97 -6.16 21.08 -27.90
CA ARG A 97 -5.39 20.98 -26.64
C ARG A 97 -5.16 19.53 -26.19
N GLY A 98 -5.64 18.54 -26.94
CA GLY A 98 -5.60 17.12 -26.63
C GLY A 98 -6.98 16.52 -26.32
N LEU A 99 -6.98 15.29 -25.81
CA LEU A 99 -8.21 14.57 -25.48
C LEU A 99 -8.91 15.17 -24.27
N ARG A 100 -10.22 15.43 -24.40
CA ARG A 100 -11.10 15.88 -23.32
C ARG A 100 -12.24 14.90 -23.15
N SER A 101 -12.57 14.53 -21.91
CA SER A 101 -13.76 13.71 -21.62
C SER A 101 -15.02 14.50 -21.99
N LEU A 102 -15.86 13.93 -22.84
CA LEU A 102 -17.14 14.52 -23.23
C LEU A 102 -18.23 14.19 -22.22
N THR A 103 -18.44 12.90 -21.97
CA THR A 103 -19.45 12.37 -21.03
C THR A 103 -18.96 11.06 -20.42
N THR A 104 -19.55 10.69 -19.28
CA THR A 104 -19.32 9.41 -18.62
C THR A 104 -20.67 8.80 -18.29
N VAL A 105 -20.94 7.67 -18.92
CA VAL A 105 -22.11 6.85 -18.67
C VAL A 105 -21.74 5.79 -17.63
N TRP A 106 -22.56 5.60 -16.61
CA TRP A 106 -22.43 4.52 -15.64
C TRP A 106 -23.56 3.51 -15.80
N ALA A 107 -23.29 2.27 -15.40
CA ALA A 107 -24.27 1.21 -15.24
C ALA A 107 -25.27 1.53 -14.11
N GLU A 108 -26.38 0.81 -14.08
CA GLU A 108 -27.47 1.03 -13.14
C GLU A 108 -27.11 0.55 -11.73
N HIS A 109 -26.66 -0.69 -11.63
CA HIS A 109 -26.38 -1.35 -10.36
C HIS A 109 -24.87 -1.43 -10.10
N LEU A 110 -24.40 -0.55 -9.23
CA LEU A 110 -23.02 -0.55 -8.77
C LEU A 110 -22.86 -1.28 -7.43
N SER A 111 -21.91 -2.22 -7.40
CA SER A 111 -21.56 -2.97 -6.19
C SER A 111 -20.96 -2.08 -5.09
N ASP A 112 -21.08 -2.52 -3.84
CA ASP A 112 -20.48 -1.82 -2.69
C ASP A 112 -18.95 -1.71 -2.77
N GLU A 113 -18.28 -2.64 -3.44
CA GLU A 113 -16.83 -2.64 -3.58
C GLU A 113 -16.32 -1.41 -4.34
N ILE A 114 -17.02 -1.03 -5.42
CA ILE A 114 -16.70 0.18 -6.18
C ILE A 114 -17.24 1.43 -5.50
N LYS A 115 -18.42 1.39 -4.87
CA LYS A 115 -18.94 2.55 -4.11
C LYS A 115 -17.95 2.99 -3.02
N ARG A 116 -17.25 2.05 -2.38
CA ARG A 116 -16.13 2.35 -1.45
C ARG A 116 -15.02 3.20 -2.08
N ARG A 117 -14.83 3.20 -3.40
CA ARG A 117 -13.84 4.03 -4.11
C ARG A 117 -14.07 5.52 -3.85
N PHE A 118 -15.32 5.94 -3.76
CA PHE A 118 -15.78 7.32 -3.60
C PHE A 118 -15.77 7.82 -2.15
N TYR A 119 -15.48 6.94 -1.19
CA TYR A 119 -15.39 7.28 0.23
C TYR A 119 -13.97 7.05 0.77
N LYS A 120 -13.55 7.92 1.70
CA LYS A 120 -12.42 7.63 2.59
C LYS A 120 -12.87 6.66 3.69
N ASN A 121 -13.95 7.03 4.40
CA ASN A 121 -14.52 6.25 5.51
C ASN A 121 -15.89 5.67 5.14
N TRP A 122 -15.92 4.42 4.69
CA TRP A 122 -17.16 3.76 4.27
C TRP A 122 -18.16 3.57 5.42
N TYR A 123 -17.68 3.20 6.61
CA TYR A 123 -18.56 2.82 7.72
C TYR A 123 -19.36 4.01 8.28
N LYS A 124 -18.73 5.20 8.41
CA LYS A 124 -19.38 6.43 8.88
C LYS A 124 -20.28 7.09 7.84
N SER A 125 -20.14 6.71 6.56
CA SER A 125 -20.87 7.36 5.49
C SER A 125 -22.32 6.86 5.39
N LYS A 126 -23.24 7.74 4.96
CA LYS A 126 -24.62 7.37 4.59
C LYS A 126 -24.72 6.58 3.27
N LYS A 127 -23.58 6.24 2.63
CA LYS A 127 -23.44 5.42 1.40
C LYS A 127 -24.33 5.88 0.22
N LYS A 128 -24.54 7.19 0.06
CA LYS A 128 -25.41 7.79 -0.98
C LYS A 128 -24.81 7.91 -2.40
N ALA A 129 -23.62 7.38 -2.65
CA ALA A 129 -23.01 7.42 -3.97
C ALA A 129 -23.89 6.66 -4.99
N PHE A 130 -24.18 7.32 -6.12
CA PHE A 130 -25.00 6.81 -7.22
C PHE A 130 -26.48 6.53 -6.93
N THR A 131 -27.03 6.90 -5.76
CA THR A 131 -28.46 6.66 -5.47
C THR A 131 -29.39 7.46 -6.39
N LYS A 132 -29.09 8.75 -6.61
CA LYS A 132 -29.84 9.59 -7.56
C LYS A 132 -29.65 9.14 -9.01
N TYR A 133 -28.45 8.63 -9.33
CA TYR A 133 -28.12 8.14 -10.67
C TYR A 133 -28.92 6.88 -11.00
N ALA A 134 -28.98 5.91 -10.09
CA ALA A 134 -29.79 4.71 -10.26
C ALA A 134 -31.28 5.06 -10.42
N LYS A 135 -31.80 6.01 -9.63
CA LYS A 135 -33.19 6.49 -9.79
C LYS A 135 -33.43 7.09 -11.18
N LYS A 136 -32.53 7.96 -11.65
CA LYS A 136 -32.59 8.55 -13.00
C LYS A 136 -32.48 7.50 -14.11
N HIS A 137 -31.77 6.39 -13.87
CA HIS A 137 -31.67 5.28 -14.81
C HIS A 137 -33.02 4.55 -14.95
N SER A 138 -33.72 4.34 -13.83
CA SER A 138 -35.04 3.70 -13.80
C SER A 138 -36.18 4.59 -14.34
N GLU A 139 -36.05 5.92 -14.21
CA GLU A 139 -37.02 6.89 -14.74
C GLU A 139 -36.92 6.98 -16.28
N ASN A 140 -38.07 7.06 -16.97
CA ASN A 140 -38.17 7.18 -18.43
C ASN A 140 -37.38 6.12 -19.22
N SER A 141 -37.35 4.87 -18.72
CA SER A 141 -36.68 3.71 -19.36
C SER A 141 -35.22 3.97 -19.76
N GLY A 142 -34.49 4.78 -19.01
CA GLY A 142 -33.08 5.07 -19.30
C GLY A 142 -32.83 5.95 -20.54
N ALA A 143 -33.84 6.64 -21.07
CA ALA A 143 -33.71 7.48 -22.27
C ALA A 143 -32.56 8.50 -22.18
N SER A 144 -32.30 9.04 -20.98
CA SER A 144 -31.17 9.95 -20.75
C SER A 144 -29.81 9.31 -20.99
N ILE A 145 -29.67 8.01 -20.69
CA ILE A 145 -28.46 7.23 -20.88
C ILE A 145 -28.26 6.88 -22.35
N THR A 146 -29.32 6.45 -23.02
CA THR A 146 -29.30 6.21 -24.48
C THR A 146 -28.86 7.46 -25.22
N ARG A 147 -29.39 8.64 -24.85
CA ARG A 147 -28.96 9.93 -25.40
C ARG A 147 -27.48 10.24 -25.14
N GLU A 148 -26.97 9.91 -23.96
CA GLU A 148 -25.54 10.09 -23.65
C GLU A 148 -24.65 9.12 -24.45
N LEU A 149 -25.08 7.88 -24.67
CA LEU A 149 -24.37 6.91 -25.51
C LEU A 149 -24.37 7.35 -26.97
N GLU A 150 -25.49 7.82 -27.51
CA GLU A 150 -25.58 8.41 -28.86
C GLU A 150 -24.67 9.63 -29.02
N ARG A 151 -24.57 10.47 -27.99
CA ARG A 151 -23.65 11.60 -27.96
C ARG A 151 -22.18 11.13 -28.05
N ILE A 152 -21.84 10.01 -27.42
CA ILE A 152 -20.51 9.42 -27.53
C ILE A 152 -20.28 8.92 -28.96
N LYS A 153 -21.23 8.17 -29.53
CA LYS A 153 -21.15 7.69 -30.93
C LYS A 153 -20.92 8.82 -31.93
N LYS A 154 -21.58 9.98 -31.73
CA LYS A 154 -21.53 11.11 -32.65
C LYS A 154 -20.25 11.95 -32.57
N TYR A 155 -19.74 12.23 -31.36
CA TYR A 155 -18.71 13.26 -31.17
C TYR A 155 -17.37 12.74 -30.67
N CYS A 156 -17.29 11.50 -30.17
CA CYS A 156 -16.06 10.99 -29.57
C CYS A 156 -15.19 10.26 -30.59
N THR A 157 -13.88 10.42 -30.46
CA THR A 157 -12.89 9.67 -31.25
C THR A 157 -12.37 8.46 -30.48
N VAL A 158 -12.28 8.56 -29.15
CA VAL A 158 -11.78 7.51 -28.27
C VAL A 158 -12.85 7.13 -27.25
N VAL A 159 -13.06 5.82 -27.09
CA VAL A 159 -13.99 5.24 -26.12
C VAL A 159 -13.21 4.42 -25.10
N ARG A 160 -13.55 4.58 -23.82
CA ARG A 160 -12.95 3.80 -22.72
C ARG A 160 -14.03 3.23 -21.83
N VAL A 161 -13.93 1.95 -21.49
CA VAL A 161 -14.78 1.37 -20.44
C VAL A 161 -14.19 1.67 -19.06
N LEU A 162 -15.07 1.85 -18.08
CA LEU A 162 -14.73 1.91 -16.67
C LEU A 162 -14.89 0.51 -16.08
N ALA A 163 -13.79 -0.08 -15.66
CA ALA A 163 -13.77 -1.41 -15.07
C ALA A 163 -13.19 -1.37 -13.65
N HIS A 164 -13.75 -2.16 -12.75
CA HIS A 164 -13.21 -2.33 -11.41
C HIS A 164 -12.84 -3.76 -11.07
N THR A 165 -11.81 -3.91 -10.24
CA THR A 165 -11.39 -5.20 -9.67
C THR A 165 -12.44 -5.74 -8.69
N GLN A 166 -12.57 -7.06 -8.58
CA GLN A 166 -13.29 -7.73 -7.48
C GLN A 166 -12.31 -8.13 -6.38
N ILE A 167 -11.97 -7.20 -5.49
CA ILE A 167 -10.86 -7.41 -4.55
C ILE A 167 -11.21 -8.41 -3.44
N ARG A 168 -12.50 -8.59 -3.11
CA ARG A 168 -12.91 -9.57 -2.08
C ARG A 168 -12.69 -11.02 -2.49
N LYS A 169 -12.56 -11.29 -3.79
CA LYS A 169 -12.19 -12.62 -4.31
C LYS A 169 -10.70 -12.94 -4.11
N THR A 170 -9.90 -11.97 -3.68
CA THR A 170 -8.48 -12.17 -3.36
C THR A 170 -8.30 -12.35 -1.84
N PRO A 171 -7.20 -12.98 -1.36
CA PRO A 171 -6.91 -13.12 0.06
C PRO A 171 -6.50 -11.79 0.76
N LEU A 172 -6.74 -10.64 0.11
CA LEU A 172 -6.33 -9.33 0.60
C LEU A 172 -7.33 -8.77 1.61
N LYS A 173 -6.82 -8.12 2.67
CA LYS A 173 -7.67 -7.42 3.66
C LYS A 173 -8.42 -6.22 3.08
N GLN A 174 -7.93 -5.64 1.98
CA GLN A 174 -8.52 -4.45 1.37
C GLN A 174 -9.85 -4.81 0.69
N LYS A 175 -10.94 -4.14 1.07
CA LYS A 175 -12.28 -4.32 0.45
C LYS A 175 -12.64 -3.29 -0.62
N LYS A 176 -11.78 -2.29 -0.82
CA LYS A 176 -11.99 -1.15 -1.73
C LYS A 176 -11.50 -1.49 -3.14
N ALA A 177 -12.40 -1.67 -4.10
CA ALA A 177 -12.06 -2.02 -5.48
C ALA A 177 -11.26 -0.92 -6.19
N HIS A 178 -10.32 -1.28 -7.05
CA HIS A 178 -9.62 -0.33 -7.92
C HIS A 178 -10.44 -0.13 -9.20
N LEU A 179 -10.74 1.14 -9.54
CA LEU A 179 -11.47 1.53 -10.75
C LEU A 179 -10.51 2.11 -11.79
N MET A 180 -10.45 1.54 -12.98
CA MET A 180 -9.63 2.04 -14.09
C MET A 180 -10.46 2.28 -15.34
N GLU A 181 -9.98 3.20 -16.18
CA GLU A 181 -10.38 3.25 -17.58
C GLU A 181 -9.54 2.25 -18.38
N ILE A 182 -10.18 1.49 -19.27
CA ILE A 182 -9.55 0.63 -20.28
C ILE A 182 -10.01 1.13 -21.64
N GLN A 183 -9.08 1.43 -22.54
CA GLN A 183 -9.44 1.85 -23.89
C GLN A 183 -9.95 0.68 -24.70
N VAL A 184 -11.03 0.91 -25.44
CA VAL A 184 -11.59 -0.04 -26.40
C VAL A 184 -11.02 0.29 -27.78
N ASN A 185 -10.34 -0.66 -28.39
CA ASN A 185 -9.75 -0.54 -29.72
C ASN A 185 -10.44 -1.50 -30.71
N GLY A 186 -10.34 -1.21 -32.00
CA GLY A 186 -11.00 -1.99 -33.06
C GLY A 186 -12.35 -1.44 -33.48
N GLY A 187 -12.78 -1.74 -34.70
CA GLY A 187 -14.07 -1.34 -35.26
C GLY A 187 -14.32 0.16 -35.35
N SER A 188 -15.57 0.52 -35.66
CA SER A 188 -16.04 1.90 -35.65
C SER A 188 -16.30 2.41 -34.22
N VAL A 189 -16.49 3.71 -34.05
CA VAL A 189 -16.84 4.29 -32.74
C VAL A 189 -18.18 3.75 -32.23
N ALA A 190 -19.15 3.50 -33.12
CA ALA A 190 -20.44 2.93 -32.75
C ALA A 190 -20.26 1.52 -32.17
N ASP A 191 -19.50 0.66 -32.85
CA ASP A 191 -19.21 -0.71 -32.41
C ASP A 191 -18.53 -0.72 -31.04
N LYS A 192 -17.61 0.22 -30.78
CA LYS A 192 -16.94 0.36 -29.47
C LYS A 192 -17.92 0.73 -28.35
N VAL A 193 -18.89 1.60 -28.64
CA VAL A 193 -19.90 2.00 -27.67
C VAL A 193 -20.84 0.83 -27.36
N ASP A 194 -21.29 0.12 -28.39
CA ASP A 194 -22.18 -1.03 -28.24
C ASP A 194 -21.49 -2.17 -27.50
N PHE A 195 -20.26 -2.53 -27.89
CA PHE A 195 -19.42 -3.48 -27.17
C PHE A 195 -19.24 -3.10 -25.69
N GLY A 196 -18.95 -1.83 -25.40
CA GLY A 196 -18.76 -1.37 -24.02
C GLY A 196 -20.06 -1.38 -23.20
N LYS A 197 -21.20 -1.05 -23.82
CA LYS A 197 -22.54 -1.11 -23.21
C LYS A 197 -22.93 -2.54 -22.88
N ASP A 198 -22.67 -3.48 -23.79
CA ASP A 198 -23.01 -4.89 -23.61
C ASP A 198 -22.23 -5.55 -22.47
N LEU A 199 -21.09 -4.99 -22.09
CA LEU A 199 -20.29 -5.42 -20.96
C LEU A 199 -20.75 -4.85 -19.61
N PHE A 200 -21.72 -3.92 -19.56
CA PHE A 200 -22.17 -3.34 -18.30
C PHE A 200 -22.65 -4.40 -17.33
N GLU A 201 -22.15 -4.31 -16.09
CA GLU A 201 -22.45 -5.20 -14.96
C GLU A 201 -21.97 -6.65 -15.14
N LYS A 202 -21.33 -6.97 -16.28
CA LYS A 202 -20.81 -8.30 -16.57
C LYS A 202 -19.34 -8.45 -16.13
N PRO A 203 -18.95 -9.66 -15.69
CA PRO A 203 -17.56 -9.99 -15.42
C PRO A 203 -16.78 -10.18 -16.73
N VAL A 204 -15.63 -9.54 -16.80
CA VAL A 204 -14.62 -9.72 -17.85
C VAL A 204 -13.47 -10.54 -17.27
N SER A 205 -13.30 -11.74 -17.79
CA SER A 205 -12.21 -12.65 -17.44
C SER A 205 -10.94 -12.31 -18.23
N ILE A 206 -9.79 -12.74 -17.72
CA ILE A 206 -8.48 -12.31 -18.23
C ILE A 206 -8.13 -12.89 -19.61
N ASP A 207 -8.65 -14.07 -19.91
CA ASP A 207 -8.53 -14.80 -21.18
C ASP A 207 -9.26 -14.13 -22.35
N THR A 208 -10.28 -13.30 -22.07
CA THR A 208 -10.92 -12.47 -23.11
C THR A 208 -10.06 -11.29 -23.55
N ILE A 209 -9.02 -10.96 -22.80
CA ILE A 209 -8.15 -9.79 -23.04
C ILE A 209 -6.77 -10.24 -23.54
N PHE A 210 -6.18 -11.23 -22.89
CA PHE A 210 -4.84 -11.73 -23.21
C PHE A 210 -4.88 -13.19 -23.62
N GLU A 211 -3.95 -13.54 -24.49
CA GLU A 211 -3.75 -14.91 -24.94
C GLU A 211 -2.48 -15.50 -24.34
N GLN A 212 -2.42 -16.83 -24.28
CA GLN A 212 -1.15 -17.51 -24.01
C GLN A 212 -0.15 -17.17 -25.12
N ASP A 213 1.13 -17.08 -24.75
CA ASP A 213 2.21 -16.68 -25.65
C ASP A 213 2.13 -15.22 -26.14
N GLU A 214 1.22 -14.39 -25.64
CA GLU A 214 1.23 -12.96 -25.96
C GLU A 214 2.37 -12.24 -25.20
N MET A 215 2.87 -11.14 -25.77
CA MET A 215 3.76 -10.20 -25.09
C MET A 215 2.95 -9.03 -24.52
N ILE A 216 3.06 -8.83 -23.21
CA ILE A 216 2.33 -7.82 -22.47
C ILE A 216 3.28 -6.84 -21.78
N ASP A 217 2.74 -5.69 -21.40
CA ASP A 217 3.41 -4.71 -20.58
C ASP A 217 2.81 -4.69 -19.18
N VAL A 218 3.66 -4.64 -18.16
CA VAL A 218 3.25 -4.58 -16.76
C VAL A 218 3.54 -3.19 -16.20
N ILE A 219 2.48 -2.50 -15.81
CA ILE A 219 2.52 -1.15 -15.30
C ILE A 219 2.20 -1.15 -13.81
N ALA A 220 3.16 -0.68 -13.03
CA ALA A 220 3.16 -0.89 -11.59
C ALA A 220 3.98 0.18 -10.86
N VAL A 221 3.80 0.25 -9.54
CA VAL A 221 4.69 1.01 -8.66
C VAL A 221 5.76 0.07 -8.12
N THR A 222 7.03 0.48 -8.07
CA THR A 222 8.13 -0.32 -7.53
C THR A 222 8.10 -0.42 -6.00
N LYS A 223 8.74 -1.45 -5.41
CA LYS A 223 8.89 -1.53 -3.95
C LYS A 223 9.52 -0.24 -3.42
N GLY A 224 9.01 0.28 -2.31
CA GLY A 224 9.58 1.45 -1.64
C GLY A 224 10.79 1.02 -0.80
N HIS A 225 11.87 1.78 -0.87
CA HIS A 225 13.07 1.58 -0.06
C HIS A 225 13.37 2.79 0.84
N GLY A 226 12.47 3.78 0.89
CA GLY A 226 12.62 5.00 1.70
C GLY A 226 13.73 5.93 1.19
N PHE A 227 14.22 6.78 2.07
CA PHE A 227 15.38 7.63 1.82
C PHE A 227 16.65 6.79 1.71
N ASN A 228 17.40 6.96 0.62
CA ASN A 228 18.63 6.22 0.38
C ASN A 228 19.78 7.15 0.02
N GLY A 229 20.98 6.78 0.47
CA GLY A 229 22.24 7.43 0.11
C GLY A 229 22.58 7.27 -1.38
N VAL A 230 23.54 8.07 -1.87
CA VAL A 230 23.85 8.16 -3.30
C VAL A 230 24.31 6.82 -3.89
N THR A 231 25.10 6.05 -3.13
CA THR A 231 25.62 4.75 -3.56
C THR A 231 24.49 3.77 -3.89
N SER A 232 23.56 3.51 -2.98
CA SER A 232 22.45 2.58 -3.23
C SER A 232 21.45 3.14 -4.24
N ARG A 233 21.19 4.45 -4.19
CA ARG A 233 20.20 5.11 -5.06
C ARG A 233 20.64 5.16 -6.53
N TRP A 234 21.91 5.45 -6.79
CA TRP A 234 22.44 5.72 -8.14
C TRP A 234 23.51 4.74 -8.61
N GLY A 235 23.98 3.84 -7.75
CA GLY A 235 25.06 2.90 -8.08
C GLY A 235 26.42 3.58 -8.21
N THR A 236 26.66 4.70 -7.50
CA THR A 236 27.95 5.39 -7.55
C THR A 236 29.04 4.56 -6.87
N LYS A 237 30.27 4.62 -7.40
CA LYS A 237 31.43 3.96 -6.78
C LYS A 237 31.67 4.56 -5.39
N LYS A 238 31.94 3.69 -4.40
CA LYS A 238 32.34 4.10 -3.04
C LYS A 238 33.72 4.75 -3.10
N LEU A 239 33.95 5.75 -2.24
CA LEU A 239 35.27 6.36 -2.09
C LEU A 239 36.25 5.43 -1.34
N PRO A 240 37.57 5.68 -1.42
CA PRO A 240 38.55 4.91 -0.66
C PRO A 240 38.25 4.86 0.83
N ARG A 241 38.65 3.76 1.50
CA ARG A 241 38.37 3.54 2.93
C ARG A 241 38.92 4.66 3.83
N LYS A 242 40.04 5.30 3.43
CA LYS A 242 40.70 6.38 4.19
C LYS A 242 40.02 7.75 4.05
N THR A 243 38.90 7.86 3.31
CA THR A 243 38.22 9.15 3.13
C THR A 243 37.58 9.64 4.42
N HIS A 244 37.97 10.86 4.84
CA HIS A 244 37.38 11.54 5.98
C HIS A 244 35.92 11.97 5.72
N LYS A 245 35.09 11.98 6.77
CA LYS A 245 33.64 12.26 6.72
C LYS A 245 32.84 11.27 5.84
N GLY A 246 33.27 10.01 5.80
CA GLY A 246 32.53 8.89 5.20
C GLY A 246 32.79 8.64 3.70
N LEU A 247 32.62 7.37 3.31
CA LEU A 247 32.97 6.86 1.97
C LEU A 247 31.78 6.68 1.01
N ARG A 248 30.53 6.73 1.51
CA ARG A 248 29.31 6.47 0.72
C ARG A 248 28.68 7.76 0.18
N LYS A 249 29.52 8.63 -0.37
CA LYS A 249 29.15 9.94 -0.92
C LYS A 249 29.77 10.16 -2.30
N VAL A 250 29.31 11.18 -3.00
CA VAL A 250 29.98 11.70 -4.20
C VAL A 250 30.96 12.78 -3.73
N ALA A 251 32.21 12.72 -4.20
CA ALA A 251 33.26 13.63 -3.77
C ALA A 251 33.10 15.04 -4.37
N CYS A 252 32.94 15.14 -5.69
CA CYS A 252 32.74 16.40 -6.40
C CYS A 252 31.29 16.49 -6.90
N ILE A 253 30.54 17.50 -6.41
CA ILE A 253 29.13 17.73 -6.77
C ILE A 253 28.96 18.65 -7.99
N GLY A 254 30.04 19.22 -8.51
CA GLY A 254 30.05 20.16 -9.64
C GLY A 254 31.39 20.88 -9.74
N ALA A 255 31.67 21.47 -10.90
CA ALA A 255 32.76 22.43 -11.05
C ALA A 255 32.39 23.77 -10.38
N TRP A 256 33.34 24.72 -10.32
CA TRP A 256 33.07 26.06 -9.78
C TRP A 256 31.98 26.77 -10.59
N HIS A 257 32.12 26.79 -11.92
CA HIS A 257 31.15 27.37 -12.83
C HIS A 257 30.39 26.25 -13.55
N PRO A 258 29.05 26.27 -13.60
CA PRO A 258 28.14 27.30 -13.07
C PRO A 258 27.97 27.25 -11.55
N SER A 259 27.63 28.39 -10.93
CA SER A 259 27.48 28.58 -9.48
C SER A 259 26.21 27.95 -8.88
N HIS A 260 25.84 26.76 -9.33
CA HIS A 260 24.76 25.95 -8.78
C HIS A 260 25.03 24.47 -9.05
N VAL A 261 24.45 23.61 -8.22
CA VAL A 261 24.54 22.16 -8.43
C VAL A 261 23.60 21.76 -9.57
N GLN A 262 24.15 21.14 -10.61
CA GLN A 262 23.33 20.65 -11.72
C GLN A 262 22.39 19.52 -11.26
N TRP A 263 21.16 19.53 -11.76
CA TRP A 263 20.14 18.50 -11.47
C TRP A 263 20.53 17.09 -11.95
N THR A 264 21.52 16.99 -12.84
CA THR A 264 22.07 15.75 -13.37
C THR A 264 22.96 15.01 -12.36
N VAL A 265 23.42 15.71 -11.31
CA VAL A 265 24.33 15.17 -10.30
C VAL A 265 23.58 14.22 -9.38
N ALA A 266 24.16 13.05 -9.14
CA ALA A 266 23.59 12.05 -8.25
C ALA A 266 23.56 12.56 -6.79
N ARG A 267 22.36 12.63 -6.20
CA ARG A 267 22.14 13.04 -4.80
C ARG A 267 21.37 11.98 -4.02
N ALA A 268 21.44 12.04 -2.69
CA ALA A 268 20.65 11.19 -1.81
C ALA A 268 19.15 11.55 -1.91
N GLY A 269 18.27 10.66 -1.46
CA GLY A 269 16.83 10.89 -1.46
C GLY A 269 16.03 9.62 -1.69
N GLN A 270 14.74 9.78 -1.98
CA GLN A 270 13.83 8.66 -2.20
C GLN A 270 14.35 7.64 -3.22
N MET A 271 14.30 6.37 -2.86
CA MET A 271 14.49 5.23 -3.76
C MET A 271 13.29 4.28 -3.68
N GLY A 272 12.83 3.86 -4.85
CA GLY A 272 11.67 3.00 -4.96
C GLY A 272 10.36 3.76 -4.75
N TYR A 273 9.25 3.04 -4.86
CA TYR A 273 7.91 3.62 -4.95
C TYR A 273 7.71 4.50 -6.18
N HIS A 274 8.37 4.18 -7.29
CA HIS A 274 8.23 4.90 -8.55
C HIS A 274 7.25 4.17 -9.47
N HIS A 275 6.51 4.92 -10.29
CA HIS A 275 5.72 4.33 -11.38
C HIS A 275 6.67 3.84 -12.49
N ARG A 276 6.47 2.61 -12.95
CA ARG A 276 7.23 1.99 -14.03
C ARG A 276 6.29 1.25 -14.97
N THR A 277 6.59 1.35 -16.25
CA THR A 277 6.07 0.48 -17.30
C THR A 277 7.20 -0.46 -17.67
N SER A 278 7.07 -1.72 -17.25
CA SER A 278 7.99 -2.79 -17.63
C SER A 278 7.41 -3.45 -18.87
N VAL A 279 8.14 -3.37 -19.98
CA VAL A 279 7.63 -3.80 -21.29
C VAL A 279 8.08 -5.21 -21.64
N ASN A 280 7.39 -5.83 -22.59
CA ASN A 280 7.82 -7.06 -23.27
C ASN A 280 7.95 -8.27 -22.34
N HIS A 281 6.93 -8.47 -21.51
CA HIS A 281 6.81 -9.67 -20.70
C HIS A 281 5.97 -10.72 -21.43
N LYS A 282 6.53 -11.93 -21.62
CA LYS A 282 5.81 -13.04 -22.25
C LYS A 282 4.85 -13.69 -21.26
N VAL A 283 3.61 -13.93 -21.69
CA VAL A 283 2.63 -14.74 -20.95
C VAL A 283 2.93 -16.21 -21.23
N TYR A 284 3.18 -16.98 -20.18
CA TYR A 284 3.48 -18.42 -20.28
C TYR A 284 2.26 -19.29 -20.08
N ARG A 285 1.34 -18.84 -19.23
CA ARG A 285 0.08 -19.54 -18.99
C ARG A 285 -0.95 -18.55 -18.48
N ILE A 286 -2.18 -18.75 -18.92
CA ILE A 286 -3.38 -18.18 -18.29
C ILE A 286 -4.11 -19.35 -17.67
N GLY A 287 -4.11 -19.42 -16.34
CA GLY A 287 -4.74 -20.52 -15.61
C GLY A 287 -6.12 -20.12 -15.10
N LYS A 288 -7.05 -21.09 -15.09
CA LYS A 288 -8.40 -20.92 -14.55
C LYS A 288 -8.43 -21.21 -13.05
N GLY A 289 -9.16 -20.40 -12.30
CA GLY A 289 -9.29 -20.54 -10.85
C GLY A 289 -10.00 -21.84 -10.43
N ASP A 290 -10.99 -22.26 -11.21
CA ASP A 290 -11.84 -23.42 -10.91
C ASP A 290 -11.21 -24.77 -11.31
N ALA A 291 -10.03 -24.75 -11.94
CA ALA A 291 -9.35 -25.95 -12.43
C ALA A 291 -8.34 -26.48 -11.41
N ASP A 292 -8.54 -27.73 -10.97
CA ASP A 292 -7.70 -28.42 -9.98
C ASP A 292 -6.30 -28.81 -10.53
N ASP A 293 -6.08 -28.64 -11.83
CA ASP A 293 -4.88 -28.99 -12.59
C ASP A 293 -4.24 -27.76 -13.27
N ASN A 294 -4.59 -26.55 -12.84
CA ASN A 294 -4.12 -25.31 -13.48
C ASN A 294 -2.59 -25.10 -13.46
N ALA A 295 -1.84 -25.84 -12.63
CA ALA A 295 -0.38 -25.87 -12.63
C ALA A 295 0.22 -27.21 -13.08
N SER A 296 -0.60 -28.19 -13.48
CA SER A 296 -0.13 -29.43 -14.10
C SER A 296 0.25 -29.22 -15.57
N THR A 297 1.08 -30.11 -16.08
CA THR A 297 1.52 -30.17 -17.47
C THR A 297 1.29 -31.59 -18.01
N GLU A 298 1.48 -31.81 -19.31
CA GLU A 298 1.32 -33.14 -19.93
C GLU A 298 2.26 -34.21 -19.33
N ILE A 299 3.37 -33.78 -18.73
CA ILE A 299 4.37 -34.66 -18.12
C ILE A 299 4.04 -34.93 -16.64
N ASP A 300 3.32 -34.03 -15.98
CA ASP A 300 2.98 -34.19 -14.57
C ASP A 300 1.94 -35.29 -14.39
N VAL A 301 2.29 -36.34 -13.64
CA VAL A 301 1.36 -37.44 -13.30
C VAL A 301 0.30 -36.98 -12.29
N THR A 302 0.64 -36.03 -11.43
CA THR A 302 -0.23 -35.53 -10.37
C THR A 302 -0.89 -34.20 -10.73
N LYS A 303 -2.16 -34.08 -10.35
CA LYS A 303 -2.88 -32.80 -10.42
C LYS A 303 -2.33 -31.86 -9.35
N LYS A 304 -1.94 -30.65 -9.76
CA LYS A 304 -1.46 -29.60 -8.86
C LYS A 304 -2.03 -28.25 -9.28
N THR A 305 -2.32 -27.43 -8.27
CA THR A 305 -2.73 -26.05 -8.44
C THR A 305 -1.54 -25.12 -8.28
N ILE A 306 -1.64 -23.90 -8.82
CA ILE A 306 -0.53 -22.94 -8.81
C ILE A 306 -0.13 -22.47 -7.40
N THR A 307 -1.00 -22.68 -6.41
CA THR A 307 -0.73 -22.31 -5.03
C THR A 307 0.33 -23.25 -4.44
N PRO A 308 1.53 -22.76 -4.08
CA PRO A 308 2.57 -23.62 -3.56
C PRO A 308 2.23 -24.15 -2.16
N LEU A 309 2.94 -25.18 -1.69
CA LEU A 309 2.73 -25.72 -0.36
C LEU A 309 2.86 -24.66 0.75
N GLY A 310 1.78 -24.48 1.53
CA GLY A 310 1.69 -23.43 2.56
C GLY A 310 1.28 -22.05 2.04
N GLY A 311 0.91 -21.95 0.75
CA GLY A 311 0.50 -20.73 0.09
C GLY A 311 1.66 -19.81 -0.31
N PHE A 312 1.37 -18.82 -1.15
CA PHE A 312 2.39 -17.83 -1.50
C PHE A 312 2.75 -16.98 -0.27
N VAL A 313 4.04 -16.98 0.10
CA VAL A 313 4.54 -16.27 1.27
C VAL A 313 4.10 -14.80 1.28
N ARG A 314 3.38 -14.38 2.33
CA ARG A 314 2.78 -13.04 2.51
C ARG A 314 1.72 -12.65 1.48
N TYR A 315 1.23 -13.56 0.65
CA TYR A 315 0.06 -13.35 -0.21
C TYR A 315 -1.13 -14.19 0.27
N GLY A 316 -0.96 -15.51 0.30
CA GLY A 316 -2.02 -16.49 0.55
C GLY A 316 -2.20 -17.43 -0.64
N GLU A 317 -3.38 -18.03 -0.71
CA GLU A 317 -3.79 -18.94 -1.78
C GLU A 317 -4.34 -18.16 -2.99
N ILE A 318 -4.23 -18.74 -4.19
CA ILE A 318 -4.81 -18.21 -5.41
C ILE A 318 -5.96 -19.13 -5.82
N ASN A 319 -7.19 -18.62 -5.76
CA ASN A 319 -8.41 -19.34 -6.12
C ASN A 319 -9.10 -18.73 -7.35
N ASN A 320 -8.54 -17.67 -7.94
CA ASN A 320 -9.06 -17.05 -9.16
C ASN A 320 -8.18 -17.39 -10.35
N ASP A 321 -8.65 -17.00 -11.53
CA ASP A 321 -7.83 -16.98 -12.74
C ASP A 321 -6.52 -16.22 -12.50
N PHE A 322 -5.42 -16.68 -13.10
CA PHE A 322 -4.12 -16.06 -12.96
C PHE A 322 -3.38 -15.96 -14.28
N VAL A 323 -2.43 -15.03 -14.34
CA VAL A 323 -1.49 -14.89 -15.44
C VAL A 323 -0.08 -15.20 -14.93
N MET A 324 0.57 -16.16 -15.58
CA MET A 324 1.98 -16.48 -15.36
C MET A 324 2.84 -15.73 -16.38
N VAL A 325 3.75 -14.91 -15.88
CA VAL A 325 4.54 -14.00 -16.68
C VAL A 325 6.03 -14.33 -16.56
N LYS A 326 6.76 -14.33 -17.68
CA LYS A 326 8.22 -14.51 -17.70
C LYS A 326 8.94 -13.47 -16.85
N GLY A 327 9.82 -13.95 -15.96
CA GLY A 327 10.72 -13.15 -15.16
C GLY A 327 10.03 -12.41 -14.01
N SER A 328 10.71 -11.37 -13.50
CA SER A 328 10.20 -10.53 -12.42
C SER A 328 9.45 -9.31 -12.96
N ILE A 329 8.28 -9.01 -12.38
CA ILE A 329 7.56 -7.75 -12.64
C ILE A 329 7.77 -6.73 -11.50
N PRO A 330 7.56 -5.41 -11.74
CA PRO A 330 7.78 -4.41 -10.70
C PRO A 330 6.81 -4.55 -9.52
N GLY A 331 7.25 -4.11 -8.34
CA GLY A 331 6.38 -4.01 -7.16
C GLY A 331 6.47 -5.19 -6.18
N THR A 332 5.84 -4.99 -5.04
CA THR A 332 5.76 -5.98 -3.94
C THR A 332 4.65 -6.98 -4.19
N LYS A 333 4.67 -8.11 -3.46
CA LYS A 333 3.50 -8.98 -3.32
C LYS A 333 2.28 -8.15 -2.85
N LYS A 334 1.06 -8.59 -3.21
CA LYS A 334 -0.24 -7.93 -2.97
C LYS A 334 -0.48 -6.63 -3.75
N ARG A 335 0.47 -6.18 -4.56
CA ARG A 335 0.34 -4.91 -5.26
C ARG A 335 -0.54 -5.06 -6.50
N VAL A 336 -1.45 -4.11 -6.69
CA VAL A 336 -2.26 -4.01 -7.91
C VAL A 336 -1.38 -3.61 -9.10
N MET A 337 -1.35 -4.46 -10.10
CA MET A 337 -0.66 -4.30 -11.38
C MET A 337 -1.68 -4.00 -12.46
N THR A 338 -1.31 -3.15 -13.42
CA THR A 338 -2.08 -3.00 -14.65
C THR A 338 -1.31 -3.72 -15.76
N LEU A 339 -1.92 -4.75 -16.31
CA LEU A 339 -1.44 -5.48 -17.47
C LEU A 339 -2.00 -4.79 -18.70
N ARG A 340 -1.18 -4.49 -19.69
CA ARG A 340 -1.59 -3.82 -20.93
C ARG A 340 -1.07 -4.62 -22.10
N LYS A 341 -1.83 -4.71 -23.20
CA LYS A 341 -1.30 -5.19 -24.47
C LYS A 341 -0.08 -4.34 -24.89
N SER A 342 0.84 -4.95 -25.63
CA SER A 342 2.04 -4.24 -26.07
C SER A 342 1.68 -3.01 -26.92
N MET A 343 2.51 -1.97 -26.82
CA MET A 343 2.41 -0.79 -27.69
C MET A 343 2.87 -1.07 -29.12
N PHE A 344 3.63 -2.15 -29.31
CA PHE A 344 4.28 -2.48 -30.57
C PHE A 344 3.90 -3.88 -31.02
N THR A 345 3.74 -4.05 -32.33
CA THR A 345 3.65 -5.37 -32.94
C THR A 345 5.01 -6.05 -32.86
N HIS A 346 5.08 -7.20 -32.19
CA HIS A 346 6.33 -7.92 -32.04
C HIS A 346 6.59 -8.85 -33.22
N THR A 347 7.76 -8.73 -33.83
CA THR A 347 8.20 -9.57 -34.96
C THR A 347 9.40 -10.45 -34.61
N SER A 348 10.04 -10.22 -33.46
CA SER A 348 11.22 -11.00 -33.07
C SER A 348 10.85 -12.46 -32.77
N ARG A 349 11.70 -13.41 -33.18
CA ARG A 349 11.52 -14.85 -32.91
C ARG A 349 11.27 -15.16 -31.43
N ARG A 350 11.98 -14.47 -30.53
CA ARG A 350 11.80 -14.59 -29.06
C ARG A 350 10.39 -14.19 -28.60
N ALA A 351 9.77 -13.22 -29.25
CA ALA A 351 8.44 -12.74 -28.90
C ALA A 351 7.34 -13.61 -29.50
N LEU A 352 7.55 -14.19 -30.68
CA LEU A 352 6.60 -15.06 -31.37
C LEU A 352 6.72 -16.56 -31.00
N GLU A 353 7.68 -16.87 -30.13
CA GLU A 353 7.96 -18.23 -29.68
C GLU A 353 6.75 -18.84 -28.96
N LYS A 354 6.32 -20.03 -29.36
CA LYS A 354 5.28 -20.78 -28.66
C LYS A 354 5.86 -21.40 -27.39
N ILE A 355 5.13 -21.32 -26.27
CA ILE A 355 5.63 -21.80 -24.99
C ILE A 355 4.99 -23.15 -24.65
N ASN A 356 5.81 -24.19 -24.63
CA ASN A 356 5.44 -25.49 -24.09
C ASN A 356 6.04 -25.68 -22.69
N LEU A 357 5.19 -25.70 -21.66
CA LEU A 357 5.61 -25.88 -20.27
C LEU A 357 5.69 -27.36 -19.92
N LYS A 358 6.84 -27.79 -19.41
CA LYS A 358 7.11 -29.17 -18.97
C LYS A 358 6.91 -29.38 -17.49
N TRP A 359 7.14 -28.35 -16.69
CA TRP A 359 6.99 -28.44 -15.25
C TRP A 359 6.80 -27.04 -14.66
N ILE A 360 5.94 -26.96 -13.64
CA ILE A 360 5.74 -25.77 -12.84
C ILE A 360 6.01 -26.16 -11.38
N ASP A 361 6.87 -25.41 -10.71
CA ASP A 361 7.20 -25.65 -9.31
C ASP A 361 6.05 -25.18 -8.39
N THR A 362 5.54 -26.10 -7.59
CA THR A 362 4.54 -25.86 -6.53
C THR A 362 5.11 -26.17 -5.14
N SER A 363 6.43 -26.31 -5.03
CA SER A 363 7.11 -26.51 -3.76
C SER A 363 6.94 -25.33 -2.80
N SER A 364 7.14 -25.58 -1.49
CA SER A 364 6.99 -24.51 -0.51
C SER A 364 8.05 -23.42 -0.67
N GLU A 365 7.58 -22.20 -0.92
CA GLU A 365 8.38 -20.97 -0.96
C GLU A 365 8.73 -20.42 0.43
N PHE A 366 8.21 -21.04 1.50
CA PHE A 366 8.53 -20.68 2.88
C PHE A 366 9.63 -21.60 3.41
N GLY A 367 10.87 -21.27 3.06
CA GLY A 367 12.05 -22.11 3.34
C GLY A 367 12.52 -22.83 2.07
N HIS A 368 12.98 -24.06 2.22
CA HIS A 368 13.42 -24.92 1.11
C HIS A 368 12.43 -26.08 0.96
N GLY A 369 11.47 -25.94 0.06
CA GLY A 369 10.47 -26.97 -0.22
C GLY A 369 11.05 -28.13 -1.03
N ALA A 370 10.98 -29.35 -0.49
CA ALA A 370 11.41 -30.57 -1.19
C ALA A 370 10.27 -31.32 -1.89
N PHE A 371 9.01 -30.99 -1.58
CA PHE A 371 7.82 -31.70 -2.07
C PHE A 371 6.95 -30.76 -2.90
N GLN A 372 6.32 -31.28 -3.94
CA GLN A 372 5.41 -30.53 -4.81
C GLN A 372 3.97 -30.55 -4.30
N THR A 373 3.54 -31.64 -3.67
CA THR A 373 2.17 -31.82 -3.18
C THR A 373 2.11 -32.28 -1.71
N PRO A 374 1.00 -32.05 -1.00
CA PRO A 374 0.85 -32.55 0.36
C PRO A 374 0.83 -34.08 0.41
N ALA A 375 0.30 -34.72 -0.65
CA ALA A 375 0.23 -36.16 -0.79
C ALA A 375 1.63 -36.78 -0.89
N GLU A 376 2.49 -36.22 -1.74
CA GLU A 376 3.91 -36.63 -1.86
C GLU A 376 4.64 -36.50 -0.52
N LYS A 377 4.46 -35.37 0.19
CA LYS A 377 5.04 -35.18 1.52
C LYS A 377 4.56 -36.22 2.52
N LYS A 378 3.26 -36.54 2.52
CA LYS A 378 2.68 -37.54 3.41
C LYS A 378 3.18 -38.95 3.09
N GLN A 379 3.31 -39.28 1.81
CA GLN A 379 3.86 -40.55 1.36
C GLN A 379 5.32 -40.71 1.79
N TYR A 380 6.13 -39.66 1.65
CA TYR A 380 7.54 -39.68 2.07
C TYR A 380 7.70 -39.77 3.59
N GLN A 381 6.94 -38.97 4.34
CA GLN A 381 7.07 -38.89 5.81
C GLN A 381 6.40 -40.06 6.54
N GLY A 382 5.52 -40.80 5.88
CA GLY A 382 4.73 -41.87 6.48
C GLY A 382 3.77 -41.36 7.56
N THR A 383 3.35 -42.27 8.44
CA THR A 383 2.41 -41.95 9.53
C THR A 383 3.14 -41.21 10.65
N LEU A 384 2.76 -39.96 10.89
CA LEU A 384 3.33 -39.14 11.95
C LEU A 384 2.51 -39.25 13.25
N LYS A 385 3.11 -38.88 14.38
CA LYS A 385 2.43 -38.87 15.70
C LYS A 385 1.10 -38.09 15.70
N LYS A 386 1.05 -36.96 14.98
CA LYS A 386 -0.16 -36.13 14.84
C LYS A 386 -1.30 -36.85 14.10
N ASP A 387 -0.97 -37.74 13.17
CA ASP A 387 -1.95 -38.47 12.38
C ASP A 387 -2.58 -39.59 13.24
N LEU A 388 -1.79 -40.21 14.12
CA LEU A 388 -2.28 -41.18 15.11
C LEU A 388 -3.20 -40.53 16.16
N ALA A 389 -2.85 -39.35 16.66
CA ALA A 389 -3.69 -38.60 17.59
C ALA A 389 -5.04 -38.19 16.97
N SER A 390 -5.03 -37.85 15.68
CA SER A 390 -6.24 -37.56 14.92
C SER A 390 -7.12 -38.80 14.76
N ALA A 391 -6.51 -39.95 14.48
CA ALA A 391 -7.22 -41.22 14.36
C ALA A 391 -7.82 -41.71 15.69
N SER A 392 -7.14 -41.49 16.82
CA SER A 392 -7.68 -41.81 18.15
C SER A 392 -8.85 -40.89 18.54
N ALA A 393 -8.76 -39.59 18.22
CA ALA A 393 -9.87 -38.65 18.44
C ALA A 393 -11.09 -39.02 17.58
N HIS A 394 -10.87 -39.43 16.32
CA HIS A 394 -11.94 -39.87 15.43
C HIS A 394 -12.60 -41.17 15.91
N ARG A 395 -11.80 -42.13 16.43
CA ARG A 395 -12.31 -43.36 17.05
C ARG A 395 -13.11 -43.10 18.33
N GLN A 396 -12.69 -42.15 19.16
CA GLN A 396 -13.44 -41.75 20.36
C GLN A 396 -14.77 -41.06 20.02
N SER A 397 -14.80 -40.22 18.97
CA SER A 397 -16.07 -39.65 18.47
C SER A 397 -17.00 -40.69 17.84
N PHE A 398 -16.46 -41.71 17.15
CA PHE A 398 -17.27 -42.80 16.58
C PHE A 398 -17.84 -43.72 17.67
N ALA A 399 -17.08 -44.01 18.72
CA ALA A 399 -17.53 -44.79 19.87
C ALA A 399 -18.56 -44.06 20.75
N ALA A 400 -18.56 -42.72 20.74
CA ALA A 400 -19.58 -41.92 21.43
C ALA A 400 -20.92 -41.83 20.66
N ILE A 401 -20.91 -42.04 19.34
CA ILE A 401 -22.11 -42.02 18.48
C ILE A 401 -22.79 -43.39 18.44
N PHE A 402 -22.02 -44.48 18.48
CA PHE A 402 -22.53 -45.84 18.61
C PHE A 402 -22.36 -46.31 20.05
N GLY A 403 -23.36 -46.05 20.90
CA GLY A 403 -23.37 -46.46 22.30
C GLY A 403 -23.09 -47.95 22.47
N ALA A 404 -21.85 -48.28 22.84
CA ALA A 404 -21.48 -49.59 23.33
C ALA A 404 -21.11 -49.44 24.82
N THR A 405 -22.10 -49.69 25.68
CA THR A 405 -21.88 -49.94 27.11
C THR A 405 -20.99 -51.17 27.27
N PRO A 406 -19.81 -51.09 27.92
CA PRO A 406 -19.07 -52.28 28.29
C PRO A 406 -19.79 -53.00 29.44
N PRO A 407 -19.87 -54.35 29.43
CA PRO A 407 -20.51 -55.10 30.51
C PRO A 407 -19.63 -55.11 31.76
N SER A 408 -20.27 -54.92 32.90
CA SER A 408 -19.68 -54.98 34.25
C SER A 408 -19.14 -56.38 34.57
N PRO A 409 -17.91 -56.54 35.07
CA PRO A 409 -17.48 -57.78 35.70
C PRO A 409 -17.80 -57.79 37.21
N ARG A 410 -18.37 -58.93 37.61
CA ARG A 410 -18.70 -59.36 38.97
C ARG A 410 -17.52 -59.25 39.95
N GLN A 411 -17.89 -58.97 41.20
CA GLN A 411 -17.10 -59.00 42.42
C GLN A 411 -16.41 -60.36 42.66
N GLN A 412 -15.14 -60.33 43.06
CA GLN A 412 -14.58 -61.31 44.00
C GLN A 412 -13.81 -60.57 45.10
N HIS A 413 -14.18 -60.91 46.34
CA HIS A 413 -13.58 -60.49 47.59
C HIS A 413 -12.15 -61.04 47.76
N GLN A 414 -11.22 -60.20 48.21
CA GLN A 414 -10.16 -60.62 49.14
C GLN A 414 -9.76 -59.43 50.03
N GLN A 415 -9.49 -59.75 51.29
CA GLN A 415 -9.49 -58.86 52.45
C GLN A 415 -8.09 -58.36 52.84
N HIS A 416 -8.02 -57.08 53.24
CA HIS A 416 -7.14 -56.42 54.24
C HIS A 416 -5.60 -56.32 54.05
N PRO A 417 -4.89 -55.39 54.75
CA PRO A 417 -5.30 -54.21 55.53
C PRO A 417 -4.57 -52.88 55.18
N GLN A 418 -5.10 -51.76 55.71
CA GLN A 418 -4.55 -50.40 55.72
C GLN A 418 -3.44 -50.22 56.79
N PRO A 419 -2.61 -49.15 56.72
CA PRO A 419 -2.95 -47.96 57.53
C PRO A 419 -2.63 -46.57 56.91
N ARG A 420 -3.50 -45.60 57.25
CA ARG A 420 -3.31 -44.19 57.70
C ARG A 420 -2.30 -43.31 56.93
N GLY A 421 -2.58 -42.07 56.51
CA GLY A 421 -3.60 -41.07 56.85
C GLY A 421 -3.00 -39.64 56.68
N LEU A 422 -3.87 -38.62 56.72
CA LEU A 422 -3.67 -37.14 56.68
C LEU A 422 -3.90 -36.46 55.30
N THR A 423 -5.12 -35.98 54.98
CA THR A 423 -5.81 -34.69 55.34
C THR A 423 -5.21 -33.47 54.61
N THR A 424 -5.90 -32.50 54.00
CA THR A 424 -7.33 -32.15 53.81
C THR A 424 -7.39 -30.96 52.83
N THR A 425 -8.54 -30.80 52.15
CA THR A 425 -9.28 -29.52 51.92
C THR A 425 -9.66 -29.25 50.46
N THR A 426 -10.98 -29.33 50.24
CA THR A 426 -11.75 -28.97 49.05
C THR A 426 -12.32 -27.57 49.20
N THR A 427 -12.45 -26.80 48.10
CA THR A 427 -13.55 -25.86 47.75
C THR A 427 -13.13 -25.09 46.48
N ARG A 428 -13.96 -24.66 45.52
CA ARG A 428 -15.35 -24.89 45.09
C ARG A 428 -15.46 -24.26 43.66
N ARG A 429 -16.32 -24.79 42.79
CA ARG A 429 -16.61 -24.28 41.42
C ARG A 429 -17.33 -22.92 41.40
N ALA A 430 -17.14 -22.15 40.31
CA ALA A 430 -18.18 -21.28 39.72
C ALA A 430 -17.93 -20.98 38.22
N SER A 431 -19.00 -20.86 37.44
CA SER A 431 -19.14 -20.30 36.07
C SER A 431 -20.60 -19.83 35.92
N PRO A 432 -21.04 -19.18 34.83
CA PRO A 432 -20.66 -17.87 34.24
C PRO A 432 -21.88 -16.88 34.20
N GLY A 433 -21.68 -15.60 33.84
CA GLY A 433 -22.78 -14.63 33.62
C GLY A 433 -22.42 -13.51 32.63
N GLY A 434 -23.37 -13.09 31.77
CA GLY A 434 -23.22 -12.05 30.73
C GLY A 434 -24.22 -10.89 30.83
N ARG A 435 -24.28 -10.06 29.75
CA ARG A 435 -25.12 -8.85 29.39
C ARG A 435 -24.40 -7.48 29.55
N ASN A 436 -24.54 -6.42 28.72
CA ASN A 436 -25.59 -5.92 27.78
C ASN A 436 -25.03 -4.91 26.73
N MET A 437 -25.81 -4.65 25.65
CA MET A 437 -25.61 -3.66 24.55
C MET A 437 -26.27 -2.28 24.86
N ALA A 438 -25.77 -1.19 24.26
CA ALA A 438 -26.31 0.18 24.33
C ALA A 438 -27.45 0.45 23.32
N SER A 439 -28.36 1.39 23.63
CA SER A 439 -29.62 1.67 22.92
C SER A 439 -29.50 2.64 21.72
N ASP A 440 -30.49 2.59 20.82
CA ASP A 440 -30.53 3.26 19.52
C ASP A 440 -30.60 4.81 19.55
N GLU A 441 -30.80 5.40 20.73
CA GLU A 441 -30.96 6.85 20.92
C GLU A 441 -29.59 7.57 20.92
N ASP A 442 -28.57 6.94 21.49
CA ASP A 442 -27.18 7.44 21.52
C ASP A 442 -26.56 7.49 20.12
N TYR A 443 -27.08 6.70 19.18
CA TYR A 443 -26.60 6.67 17.80
C TYR A 443 -27.14 7.83 16.95
N MET A 444 -28.33 8.34 17.26
CA MET A 444 -28.97 9.43 16.50
C MET A 444 -28.39 10.80 16.87
N ALA A 445 -28.09 11.04 18.15
CA ALA A 445 -27.47 12.28 18.62
C ALA A 445 -26.04 12.49 18.06
N PHE A 446 -25.31 11.40 17.81
CA PHE A 446 -23.98 11.42 17.21
C PHE A 446 -23.99 11.84 15.73
N LEU A 447 -25.08 11.57 15.00
CA LEU A 447 -25.13 11.80 13.55
C LEU A 447 -25.45 13.25 13.17
N ASP A 448 -26.20 13.97 14.01
CA ASP A 448 -26.57 15.36 13.71
C ASP A 448 -25.46 16.36 14.09
N LYS A 449 -24.67 16.06 15.13
CA LYS A 449 -23.52 16.89 15.52
C LYS A 449 -22.41 16.89 14.45
N ALA A 450 -22.25 15.80 13.72
CA ALA A 450 -21.17 15.64 12.73
C ALA A 450 -21.42 16.33 11.37
N ASN A 451 -22.63 16.84 11.11
CA ASN A 451 -22.97 17.40 9.79
C ASN A 451 -22.98 18.93 9.74
N LYS A 452 -22.91 19.65 10.87
CA LYS A 452 -22.87 21.13 10.91
C LYS A 452 -21.50 21.71 10.52
N ASP A 453 -20.38 21.07 10.89
CA ASP A 453 -19.03 21.63 10.72
C ASP A 453 -18.44 21.54 9.30
N LEU A 454 -19.15 20.93 8.34
CA LEU A 454 -18.62 20.62 7.00
C LEU A 454 -18.85 21.71 5.96
N ASP A 455 -19.88 22.55 6.12
CA ASP A 455 -20.22 23.61 5.17
C ASP A 455 -19.42 24.90 5.41
N GLU A 456 -19.04 25.20 6.66
CA GLU A 456 -18.22 26.37 7.01
C GLU A 456 -16.78 26.26 6.49
N GLY A 457 -16.24 25.04 6.39
CA GLY A 457 -14.87 24.79 5.93
C GLY A 457 -14.64 25.01 4.42
N GLN A 458 -15.69 25.02 3.59
CA GLN A 458 -15.56 25.19 2.14
C GLN A 458 -15.43 26.66 1.70
N ALA A 459 -16.02 27.59 2.44
CA ALA A 459 -15.95 29.03 2.14
C ALA A 459 -14.56 29.63 2.45
N HIS A 460 -13.84 29.09 3.45
CA HIS A 460 -12.50 29.55 3.84
C HIS A 460 -11.39 29.18 2.84
N ALA A 461 -11.55 28.08 2.11
CA ALA A 461 -10.50 27.55 1.24
C ALA A 461 -10.31 28.34 -0.07
N GLN A 462 -11.31 29.09 -0.53
CA GLN A 462 -11.22 29.89 -1.76
C GLN A 462 -10.57 31.27 -1.54
N ARG A 463 -10.51 31.78 -0.30
CA ARG A 463 -9.93 33.11 0.00
C ARG A 463 -8.41 33.13 0.15
N GLN A 464 -7.74 31.98 0.30
CA GLN A 464 -6.30 31.92 0.62
C GLN A 464 -5.33 31.73 -0.57
N GLN A 465 -5.79 31.79 -1.83
CA GLN A 465 -4.92 31.66 -3.01
C GLN A 465 -4.52 32.98 -3.69
N GLN A 466 -4.96 34.12 -3.17
CA GLN A 466 -4.49 35.43 -3.62
C GLN A 466 -3.94 36.19 -2.41
N GLN A 467 -2.63 36.42 -2.42
CA GLN A 467 -1.79 37.27 -1.55
C GLN A 467 -0.77 36.50 -0.70
N GLY A 468 0.49 36.64 -1.10
CA GLY A 468 1.65 36.16 -0.38
C GLY A 468 2.13 37.14 0.69
N GLY A 469 2.72 36.59 1.74
CA GLY A 469 3.47 37.29 2.79
C GLY A 469 4.24 36.28 3.63
N SER A 470 5.53 36.54 3.86
CA SER A 470 6.43 35.80 4.76
C SER A 470 5.80 35.63 6.16
N LYS A 471 5.62 34.39 6.67
CA LYS A 471 5.26 34.15 8.08
C LYS A 471 6.52 33.89 8.92
N SER A 472 6.71 34.72 9.94
CA SER A 472 7.84 34.82 10.87
C SER A 472 8.09 33.56 11.71
N GLN A 473 9.32 33.42 12.22
CA GLN A 473 9.73 32.42 13.21
C GLN A 473 9.35 32.88 14.62
N PHE A 474 8.96 31.95 15.51
CA PHE A 474 8.66 32.25 16.92
C PHE A 474 9.93 32.58 17.72
N LYS A 475 9.81 33.53 18.65
CA LYS A 475 10.91 34.00 19.50
C LYS A 475 11.23 32.98 20.60
N ALA A 476 12.48 32.50 20.66
CA ALA A 476 12.92 31.50 21.64
C ALA A 476 13.76 32.06 22.81
N THR A 477 14.50 33.16 22.61
CA THR A 477 15.37 33.75 23.64
C THR A 477 15.26 35.28 23.66
N ASP A 478 15.22 35.86 24.86
CA ASP A 478 15.30 37.31 25.08
C ASP A 478 16.75 37.80 25.13
N SER A 479 16.97 39.02 24.61
CA SER A 479 18.29 39.68 24.69
C SER A 479 18.68 39.94 26.14
N GLY A 480 19.80 39.37 26.58
CA GLY A 480 20.35 39.53 27.93
C GLY A 480 19.92 38.45 28.94
N THR A 481 19.29 37.36 28.49
CA THR A 481 18.94 36.23 29.37
C THR A 481 19.88 35.05 29.12
N GLU A 482 20.61 34.60 30.15
CA GLU A 482 21.50 33.44 30.03
C GLU A 482 20.73 32.13 30.17
N VAL A 483 20.88 31.25 29.18
CA VAL A 483 20.33 29.89 29.21
C VAL A 483 21.12 29.02 30.20
N PRO A 484 20.46 28.34 31.15
CA PRO A 484 21.09 27.39 32.08
C PRO A 484 21.94 26.33 31.38
N LYS A 485 23.07 25.97 31.98
CA LYS A 485 24.05 25.04 31.39
C LYS A 485 23.44 23.65 31.11
N ALA A 486 22.62 23.13 32.02
CA ALA A 486 21.94 21.84 31.86
C ALA A 486 21.10 21.77 30.57
N ILE A 487 20.31 22.82 30.29
CA ILE A 487 19.49 22.91 29.08
C ILE A 487 20.37 23.00 27.83
N ARG A 488 21.45 23.79 27.88
CA ARG A 488 22.37 23.98 26.75
C ARG A 488 23.06 22.67 26.35
N ASP A 489 23.50 21.89 27.33
CA ASP A 489 24.22 20.63 27.10
C ASP A 489 23.27 19.54 26.54
N VAL A 490 22.02 19.48 27.03
CA VAL A 490 21.03 18.53 26.49
C VAL A 490 20.55 18.94 25.09
N CYS A 491 20.38 20.22 24.80
CA CYS A 491 20.01 20.68 23.44
C CYS A 491 21.09 20.36 22.38
N GLN A 492 22.36 20.20 22.77
CA GLN A 492 23.43 19.81 21.84
C GLN A 492 23.54 18.29 21.61
N SER A 493 23.02 17.49 22.54
CA SER A 493 23.14 16.03 22.51
C SER A 493 21.87 15.31 22.07
N GLU A 494 20.71 15.90 22.31
CA GLU A 494 19.40 15.31 21.96
C GLU A 494 18.78 15.98 20.73
N VAL A 495 18.08 15.18 19.92
CA VAL A 495 17.41 15.61 18.68
C VAL A 495 15.97 15.12 18.72
N TYR A 496 15.02 15.99 18.35
CA TYR A 496 13.62 15.60 18.29
C TYR A 496 13.36 14.79 17.01
N VAL A 497 13.04 13.51 17.17
CA VAL A 497 12.82 12.58 16.06
C VAL A 497 11.40 12.77 15.52
N SER A 498 11.30 13.59 14.47
CA SER A 498 10.10 13.77 13.64
C SER A 498 10.50 13.72 12.16
N ASP A 499 9.55 13.83 11.23
CA ASP A 499 9.85 13.89 9.79
C ASP A 499 10.82 15.05 9.41
N ALA A 500 11.10 16.00 10.32
CA ALA A 500 12.07 17.07 10.16
C ALA A 500 13.48 16.79 10.76
N ASP A 501 13.62 15.86 11.71
CA ASP A 501 14.88 15.55 12.45
C ASP A 501 15.67 16.83 12.90
N GLU A 502 15.01 17.76 13.58
CA GLU A 502 15.64 19.03 14.03
C GLU A 502 16.18 18.93 15.48
N PRO A 503 17.35 19.52 15.77
CA PRO A 503 17.89 19.58 17.13
C PRO A 503 17.01 20.45 18.03
N PHE A 504 17.05 20.22 19.33
CA PHE A 504 16.39 21.11 20.28
C PHE A 504 17.07 22.49 20.29
N GLU A 505 16.27 23.55 20.31
CA GLU A 505 16.70 24.93 20.48
C GLU A 505 16.43 25.37 21.92
N ALA A 506 17.40 26.00 22.57
CA ALA A 506 17.25 26.47 23.95
C ALA A 506 16.28 27.65 24.05
N VAL A 507 15.51 27.68 25.13
CA VAL A 507 14.49 28.70 25.42
C VAL A 507 14.85 29.45 26.70
N ALA A 508 14.81 30.77 26.64
CA ALA A 508 15.00 31.67 27.79
C ALA A 508 14.26 32.99 27.56
N LEU A 509 13.04 33.10 28.08
CA LEU A 509 12.13 34.22 27.86
C LEU A 509 11.85 34.95 29.19
N LYS A 510 11.84 36.28 29.19
CA LYS A 510 11.50 37.08 30.38
C LYS A 510 10.01 37.02 30.62
N TYR A 511 9.58 36.71 31.85
CA TYR A 511 8.17 36.56 32.16
C TYR A 511 7.87 37.00 33.59
N SER A 512 7.01 37.99 33.74
CA SER A 512 6.72 38.65 35.02
C SER A 512 5.57 38.04 35.82
N GLY A 513 5.06 36.87 35.42
CA GLY A 513 4.03 36.16 36.18
C GLY A 513 4.62 35.17 37.18
N ASP A 514 3.84 34.86 38.22
CA ASP A 514 4.25 33.99 39.34
C ASP A 514 4.14 32.49 39.02
N SER A 515 3.60 32.11 37.85
CA SER A 515 3.44 30.71 37.43
C SER A 515 3.48 30.55 35.90
N LEU A 516 3.55 29.33 35.40
CA LEU A 516 3.62 29.06 33.95
C LEU A 516 2.44 29.68 33.18
N PRO A 517 2.71 30.38 32.06
CA PRO A 517 1.71 31.16 31.32
C PRO A 517 0.57 30.30 30.76
N ASP A 518 -0.60 30.90 30.61
CA ASP A 518 -1.72 30.31 29.85
C ASP A 518 -1.47 30.35 28.33
N GLU A 519 -2.38 29.79 27.52
CA GLU A 519 -2.19 29.72 26.06
C GLU A 519 -2.02 31.11 25.43
N THR A 520 -2.75 32.11 25.91
CA THR A 520 -2.76 33.46 25.32
C THR A 520 -1.55 34.28 25.76
N GLU A 521 -1.14 34.14 27.01
CA GLU A 521 0.07 34.72 27.58
C GLU A 521 1.30 34.12 26.90
N PHE A 522 1.33 32.80 26.70
CA PHE A 522 2.41 32.13 26.01
C PHE A 522 2.48 32.53 24.52
N ALA A 523 1.34 32.67 23.85
CA ALA A 523 1.28 33.16 22.47
C ALA A 523 1.85 34.58 22.32
N LYS A 524 1.56 35.49 23.27
CA LYS A 524 2.14 36.84 23.33
C LYS A 524 3.65 36.77 23.58
N LEU A 525 4.09 35.90 24.50
CA LEU A 525 5.48 35.74 24.89
C LEU A 525 6.38 35.31 23.72
N ILE A 526 5.91 34.39 22.88
CA ILE A 526 6.67 33.89 21.71
C ILE A 526 6.53 34.77 20.45
N HIS A 527 5.85 35.91 20.56
CA HIS A 527 5.50 36.82 19.47
C HIS A 527 4.76 36.09 18.33
N HIS A 528 3.71 35.32 18.68
CA HIS A 528 2.83 34.74 17.68
C HIS A 528 2.21 35.84 16.82
N TRP A 529 2.10 35.63 15.50
CA TRP A 529 1.56 36.66 14.58
C TRP A 529 0.10 37.04 14.85
N ASP A 530 -0.61 36.20 15.59
CA ASP A 530 -1.98 36.41 16.04
C ASP A 530 -2.18 35.70 17.39
N PRO A 531 -1.86 36.35 18.52
CA PRO A 531 -1.88 35.69 19.84
C PRO A 531 -3.26 35.23 20.28
N ASP A 532 -4.32 35.93 19.88
CA ASP A 532 -5.69 35.62 20.29
C ASP A 532 -6.29 34.46 19.48
N ALA A 533 -5.75 34.17 18.29
CA ALA A 533 -6.13 33.02 17.46
C ALA A 533 -5.05 31.92 17.38
N ALA A 534 -4.08 31.92 18.29
CA ALA A 534 -3.02 30.91 18.32
C ALA A 534 -3.56 29.53 18.76
N ASP A 535 -3.32 28.49 17.95
CA ASP A 535 -3.63 27.11 18.34
C ASP A 535 -2.46 26.53 19.14
N ILE A 536 -2.54 26.70 20.47
CA ILE A 536 -1.58 26.23 21.45
C ILE A 536 -2.27 25.23 22.36
N GLN A 537 -1.68 24.04 22.53
CA GLN A 537 -2.17 23.02 23.45
C GLN A 537 -1.16 22.80 24.57
N ILE A 538 -1.61 22.90 25.82
CA ILE A 538 -0.80 22.57 27.00
C ILE A 538 -0.93 21.07 27.26
N MET A 539 0.20 20.39 27.35
CA MET A 539 0.31 18.95 27.56
C MET A 539 1.18 18.65 28.77
N ASP A 540 0.90 17.53 29.45
CA ASP A 540 1.80 16.97 30.44
C ASP A 540 3.03 16.32 29.74
N PRO A 541 4.25 16.44 30.29
CA PRO A 541 5.43 15.79 29.73
C PRO A 541 5.27 14.29 29.49
N THR A 542 4.53 13.58 30.35
CA THR A 542 4.28 12.13 30.21
C THR A 542 3.35 11.78 29.04
N ASP A 543 2.42 12.68 28.71
CA ASP A 543 1.52 12.53 27.56
C ASP A 543 2.21 12.83 26.24
N TRP A 544 3.14 13.79 26.24
CA TRP A 544 3.95 14.14 25.09
C TRP A 544 5.04 13.09 24.81
N ASP A 545 5.72 12.60 25.84
CA ASP A 545 6.80 11.60 25.73
C ASP A 545 6.41 10.26 26.38
N ARG A 546 5.36 9.62 25.84
CA ARG A 546 4.87 8.32 26.33
C ARG A 546 5.89 7.19 26.29
N ALA A 547 6.93 7.32 25.48
CA ALA A 547 7.99 6.34 25.32
C ALA A 547 9.23 6.64 26.18
N GLY A 548 9.25 7.77 26.90
CA GLY A 548 10.38 8.19 27.73
C GLY A 548 11.65 8.49 26.94
N GLN A 549 11.54 8.86 25.67
CA GLN A 549 12.67 9.12 24.77
C GLN A 549 13.38 10.43 25.07
N TYR A 550 12.67 11.40 25.66
CA TYR A 550 13.12 12.75 25.95
C TYR A 550 13.14 13.06 27.45
N SER A 551 13.20 12.03 28.30
CA SER A 551 13.30 12.18 29.77
C SER A 551 14.45 13.10 30.18
N LYS A 552 15.61 13.01 29.51
CA LYS A 552 16.75 13.91 29.74
C LYS A 552 16.44 15.39 29.51
N ILE A 553 15.58 15.72 28.54
CA ILE A 553 15.14 17.10 28.30
C ILE A 553 14.28 17.56 29.47
N VAL A 554 13.31 16.75 29.88
CA VAL A 554 12.41 17.06 31.00
C VAL A 554 13.19 17.20 32.31
N ASP A 555 14.16 16.32 32.57
CA ASP A 555 15.01 16.34 33.75
C ASP A 555 15.92 17.58 33.78
N ALA A 556 16.52 17.95 32.64
CA ALA A 556 17.35 19.16 32.54
C ALA A 556 16.53 20.45 32.73
N VAL A 557 15.29 20.48 32.24
CA VAL A 557 14.37 21.62 32.45
C VAL A 557 13.93 21.70 33.91
N ARG A 558 13.67 20.56 34.57
CA ARG A 558 13.32 20.49 35.99
C ARG A 558 14.50 20.86 36.91
N GLU A 559 15.72 20.45 36.56
CA GLU A 559 16.94 20.85 37.26
C GLU A 559 17.16 22.36 37.15
N ALA A 560 17.00 22.91 35.95
CA ALA A 560 17.14 24.35 35.70
C ALA A 560 16.10 25.20 36.46
N SER A 561 14.91 24.67 36.74
CA SER A 561 13.86 25.36 37.48
C SER A 561 13.80 25.02 38.97
N ARG A 562 14.85 24.40 39.53
CA ARG A 562 14.95 23.98 40.95
C ARG A 562 13.78 23.09 41.41
N GLY A 563 13.25 22.26 40.51
CA GLY A 563 12.18 21.31 40.82
C GLY A 563 10.76 21.80 40.56
N ASN A 564 10.58 22.98 39.95
CA ASN A 564 9.25 23.47 39.55
C ASN A 564 8.60 22.61 38.45
N ASP A 565 7.28 22.73 38.32
CA ASP A 565 6.50 21.99 37.33
C ASP A 565 6.98 22.28 35.90
N VAL A 566 7.00 21.23 35.07
CA VAL A 566 7.38 21.30 33.65
C VAL A 566 6.14 21.09 32.81
N ARG A 567 5.90 21.96 31.82
CA ARG A 567 4.80 21.84 30.86
C ARG A 567 5.32 21.75 29.44
N VAL A 568 4.54 21.11 28.57
CA VAL A 568 4.80 21.07 27.14
C VAL A 568 3.75 21.87 26.39
N TYR A 569 4.15 22.90 25.66
CA TYR A 569 3.26 23.66 24.78
C TYR A 569 3.44 23.18 23.34
N ARG A 570 2.36 22.67 22.73
CA ARG A 570 2.30 22.34 21.31
C ARG A 570 1.72 23.53 20.55
N VAL A 571 2.56 24.26 19.84
CA VAL A 571 2.20 25.48 19.10
C VAL A 571 2.08 25.16 17.61
N THR A 572 0.90 25.30 17.02
CA THR A 572 0.70 25.07 15.59
C THR A 572 1.31 26.19 14.75
N ARG A 573 2.28 25.86 13.90
CA ARG A 573 2.95 26.83 13.01
C ARG A 573 2.26 26.94 11.65
N ASP A 574 1.94 25.81 11.06
CA ASP A 574 1.14 25.72 9.84
C ASP A 574 0.40 24.38 9.73
N LYS A 575 -0.19 24.09 8.57
CA LYS A 575 -0.98 22.87 8.32
C LYS A 575 -0.23 21.55 8.59
N THR A 576 1.10 21.57 8.65
CA THR A 576 1.95 20.38 8.74
C THR A 576 3.03 20.48 9.82
N ARG A 577 3.26 21.65 10.39
CA ARG A 577 4.35 21.91 11.33
C ARG A 577 3.83 22.43 12.65
N VAL A 578 4.37 21.88 13.73
CA VAL A 578 4.11 22.27 15.12
C VAL A 578 5.44 22.48 15.82
N GLU A 579 5.52 23.40 16.78
CA GLU A 579 6.67 23.53 17.67
C GLU A 579 6.27 23.03 19.06
N TYR A 580 7.02 22.08 19.60
CA TYR A 580 6.88 21.60 20.97
C TYR A 580 7.84 22.37 21.86
N TRP A 581 7.33 22.99 22.92
CA TRP A 581 8.11 23.76 23.88
C TRP A 581 8.01 23.09 25.25
N VAL A 582 9.11 22.48 25.69
CA VAL A 582 9.22 21.87 27.03
C VAL A 582 9.84 22.92 27.94
N VAL A 583 9.04 23.53 28.80
CA VAL A 583 9.46 24.71 29.58
C VAL A 583 9.00 24.63 31.03
N SER A 584 9.73 25.32 31.89
CA SER A 584 9.40 25.54 33.30
C SER A 584 9.67 27.01 33.66
N TRP A 585 9.14 27.43 34.81
CA TRP A 585 9.30 28.79 35.32
C TRP A 585 10.42 28.82 36.38
N GLU A 586 11.27 29.84 36.31
CA GLU A 586 12.36 30.10 37.24
C GLU A 586 12.44 31.61 37.52
N GLU A 587 12.10 32.06 38.73
CA GLU A 587 12.37 33.41 39.27
C GLU A 587 12.28 34.57 38.23
N GLY A 588 11.13 34.69 37.53
CA GLY A 588 10.87 35.78 36.57
C GLY A 588 11.27 35.51 35.12
N ARG A 589 11.58 34.25 34.78
CA ARG A 589 11.84 33.80 33.41
C ARG A 589 11.28 32.40 33.13
N ILE A 590 11.01 32.14 31.85
CA ILE A 590 10.68 30.83 31.31
C ILE A 590 11.93 30.23 30.68
N VAL A 591 12.32 29.06 31.16
CA VAL A 591 13.50 28.32 30.67
C VAL A 591 13.10 26.96 30.15
N GLY A 592 13.71 26.52 29.06
CA GLY A 592 13.37 25.23 28.49
C GLY A 592 14.05 24.89 27.18
N ALA A 593 13.48 23.93 26.46
CA ALA A 593 13.92 23.53 25.13
C ALA A 593 12.71 23.46 24.19
N LYS A 594 12.90 23.83 22.93
CA LYS A 594 11.88 23.69 21.89
C LYS A 594 12.36 22.85 20.72
N ALA A 595 11.45 22.21 20.01
CA ALA A 595 11.76 21.49 18.78
C ALA A 595 10.61 21.57 17.77
N LEU A 596 10.97 21.54 16.48
CA LEU A 596 10.00 21.49 15.38
C LEU A 596 9.57 20.04 15.12
N GLY A 597 8.27 19.80 15.21
CA GLY A 597 7.60 18.58 14.79
C GLY A 597 6.89 18.76 13.45
N VAL A 598 6.89 17.72 12.63
CA VAL A 598 6.00 17.62 11.46
C VAL A 598 4.92 16.60 11.77
N GLU A 599 3.67 17.05 11.76
CA GLU A 599 2.49 16.20 11.93
C GLU A 599 1.80 16.03 10.57
N SER A 600 1.65 14.77 10.14
CA SER A 600 1.19 14.40 8.79
C SER A 600 -0.26 13.93 8.71
#